data_AF-A0A1W0A647-F1
#
_entry.id   AF-A0A1W0A647-F1
#
_cell.length_a   1.000
_cell.length_b   1.000
_cell.length_c   1.000
_cell.angle_alpha   90.00
_cell.angle_beta   90.00
_cell.angle_gamma   90.00
#
_symmetry.space_group_name_H-M   'P 1'
#
loop_
_entity.id
_entity.type
_entity.pdbx_description
1 polymer ?
#
loop_
_entity_poly.entity_id
_entity_poly.type
_entity_poly.pdbx_seq_one_letter_code
_entity_poly.pdbx_strand_id
1 'polypeptide(L)'
;MAARLSKTSLKAWLSDPSTYPIIAIITFAASMATYHGTRYIRTSPDVSFSKERRSDLFHRSDDEGEAFRAHRVNLATLKENRINKQEDYTEFRQRQE
;
A
#
# COMPACT_ATOMS: atom_id res chain seq x y z
N MET A 1 -34.07 -41.55 -2.42
CA MET A 1 -32.66 -41.14 -2.63
C MET A 1 -32.68 -39.65 -2.94
N ALA A 2 -32.33 -38.78 -1.99
CA ALA A 2 -32.42 -37.33 -2.19
C ALA A 2 -31.32 -36.87 -3.16
N ALA A 3 -31.71 -36.27 -4.28
CA ALA A 3 -30.79 -35.72 -5.26
C ALA A 3 -29.97 -34.59 -4.62
N ARG A 4 -28.64 -34.75 -4.57
CA ARG A 4 -27.73 -33.64 -4.24
C ARG A 4 -27.74 -32.68 -5.44
N LEU A 5 -28.62 -31.69 -5.44
CA LEU A 5 -28.54 -30.56 -6.37
C LEU A 5 -27.15 -29.93 -6.21
N SER A 6 -26.35 -29.95 -7.28
CA SER A 6 -25.05 -29.29 -7.31
C SER A 6 -25.27 -27.78 -7.16
N LYS A 7 -25.12 -27.27 -5.94
CA LYS A 7 -25.11 -25.83 -5.72
C LYS A 7 -23.84 -25.29 -6.38
N THR A 8 -23.98 -24.34 -7.29
CA THR A 8 -22.84 -23.57 -7.81
C THR A 8 -22.04 -23.01 -6.62
N SER A 9 -20.71 -23.02 -6.72
CA SER A 9 -19.81 -22.53 -5.66
C SER A 9 -20.19 -21.13 -5.16
N LEU A 10 -20.54 -20.21 -6.07
CA LEU A 10 -21.06 -18.88 -5.73
C LEU A 10 -22.34 -18.94 -4.88
N LYS A 11 -23.28 -19.82 -5.22
CA LYS A 11 -24.53 -19.97 -4.46
C LYS A 11 -24.27 -20.55 -3.09
N ALA A 12 -23.27 -21.43 -2.93
CA ALA A 12 -22.87 -21.94 -1.62
C ALA A 12 -22.30 -20.82 -0.73
N TRP A 13 -21.37 -20.03 -1.26
CA TRP A 13 -20.73 -18.91 -0.54
C TRP A 13 -21.69 -17.77 -0.19
N LEU A 14 -22.64 -17.45 -1.07
CA LEU A 14 -23.59 -16.36 -0.85
C LEU A 14 -24.86 -16.78 -0.09
N SER A 15 -25.09 -18.07 0.12
CA SER A 15 -26.27 -18.57 0.84
C SER A 15 -26.09 -18.63 2.36
N ASP A 16 -24.85 -18.66 2.85
CA ASP A 16 -24.55 -18.84 4.26
C ASP A 16 -24.20 -17.50 4.92
N PRO A 17 -24.99 -17.03 5.91
CA PRO A 17 -24.72 -15.80 6.65
C PRO A 17 -23.35 -15.75 7.30
N SER A 18 -22.79 -16.90 7.70
CA SER A 18 -21.47 -16.99 8.32
C SER A 18 -20.32 -16.66 7.36
N THR A 19 -20.59 -16.64 6.06
CA THR A 19 -19.57 -16.40 5.02
C THR A 19 -19.37 -14.90 4.74
N TYR A 20 -20.34 -14.03 5.07
CA TYR A 20 -20.22 -12.58 4.81
C TYR A 20 -19.04 -11.90 5.54
N PRO A 21 -18.73 -12.21 6.82
CA PRO A 21 -17.53 -11.68 7.46
C PRO A 21 -16.23 -12.06 6.74
N ILE A 22 -16.15 -13.29 6.21
CA ILE A 22 -14.98 -13.76 5.45
C ILE A 22 -14.86 -12.98 4.13
N ILE A 23 -15.98 -12.81 3.42
CA ILE A 23 -16.04 -12.01 2.19
C ILE A 23 -15.63 -10.55 2.47
N ALA A 24 -16.05 -9.97 3.59
CA ALA A 24 -15.67 -8.62 3.99
C ALA A 24 -14.15 -8.49 4.20
N ILE A 25 -13.50 -9.46 4.85
CA ILE A 25 -12.05 -9.45 5.05
C ILE A 25 -11.31 -9.59 3.71
N ILE A 26 -11.75 -10.51 2.85
CA ILE A 26 -11.15 -10.73 1.53
C ILE A 26 -11.26 -9.47 0.67
N THR A 27 -12.44 -8.87 0.61
CA THR A 27 -12.69 -7.65 -0.18
C THR A 27 -11.90 -6.47 0.36
N PHE A 28 -11.82 -6.31 1.69
CA PHE A 28 -10.99 -5.30 2.32
C PHE A 28 -9.51 -5.48 1.95
N ALA A 29 -8.97 -6.68 2.13
CA ALA A 29 -7.57 -6.98 1.80
C ALA A 29 -7.25 -6.74 0.32
N ALA A 30 -8.13 -7.20 -0.58
CA ALA A 30 -7.99 -7.00 -2.02
C ALA A 30 -8.01 -5.50 -2.38
N SER A 31 -8.96 -4.74 -1.82
CA SER A 31 -9.08 -3.30 -2.07
C SER A 31 -7.83 -2.54 -1.62
N MET A 32 -7.30 -2.90 -0.45
CA MET A 32 -6.12 -2.27 0.13
C MET A 32 -4.86 -2.61 -0.69
N ALA A 33 -4.70 -3.87 -1.11
CA ALA A 33 -3.61 -4.27 -2.00
C ALA A 33 -3.65 -3.53 -3.34
N THR A 34 -4.81 -3.45 -3.98
CA THR A 34 -4.97 -2.71 -5.24
C THR A 34 -4.72 -1.22 -5.05
N TYR A 35 -5.21 -0.63 -3.97
CA TYR A 35 -4.97 0.79 -3.66
C TYR A 35 -3.48 1.08 -3.47
N HIS A 36 -2.77 0.30 -2.66
CA HIS A 36 -1.33 0.49 -2.43
C HIS A 36 -0.51 0.26 -3.70
N GLY A 37 -0.83 -0.76 -4.50
CA GLY A 37 -0.17 -1.00 -5.78
C GLY A 37 -0.39 0.16 -6.76
N THR A 38 -1.63 0.65 -6.86
CA THR A 38 -1.97 1.78 -7.73
C THR A 38 -1.28 3.06 -7.28
N ARG A 39 -1.28 3.35 -5.97
CA ARG A 39 -0.55 4.47 -5.39
C ARG A 39 0.93 4.35 -5.75
N TYR A 40 1.55 3.20 -5.49
CA TYR A 40 2.97 2.99 -5.74
C TYR A 40 3.34 3.24 -7.20
N ILE A 41 2.58 2.69 -8.15
CA ILE A 41 2.85 2.88 -9.59
C ILE A 41 2.70 4.34 -10.01
N ARG A 42 1.72 5.07 -9.44
CA ARG A 42 1.44 6.45 -9.84
C ARG A 42 2.32 7.50 -9.18
N THR A 43 2.74 7.27 -7.94
CA THR A 43 3.47 8.25 -7.13
C THR A 43 4.94 7.90 -6.95
N SER A 44 5.39 6.73 -7.41
CA SER A 44 6.80 6.37 -7.33
C SER A 44 7.62 7.29 -8.24
N PRO A 45 8.73 7.86 -7.74
CA PRO A 45 9.58 8.74 -8.53
C PRO A 45 10.24 8.01 -9.71
N ASP A 46 10.37 6.68 -9.63
CA ASP A 46 11.03 5.85 -10.63
C ASP A 46 10.10 5.36 -11.76
N VAL A 47 8.80 5.70 -11.73
CA VAL A 47 7.83 5.23 -12.72
C VAL A 47 7.24 6.39 -13.54
N SER A 48 7.60 6.46 -14.82
CA SER A 48 7.11 7.49 -15.75
C SER A 48 5.80 7.11 -16.45
N PHE A 49 4.71 7.01 -15.67
CA PHE A 49 3.40 6.65 -16.20
C PHE A 49 2.77 7.77 -17.07
N SER A 50 2.80 9.02 -16.60
CA SER A 50 2.23 10.18 -17.30
C SER A 50 3.11 10.63 -18.48
N LYS A 51 2.51 11.27 -19.49
CA LYS A 51 3.23 11.69 -20.70
C LYS A 51 4.17 12.85 -20.40
N GLU A 52 3.75 13.74 -19.51
CA GLU A 52 4.48 14.92 -19.05
C GLU A 52 5.81 14.51 -18.40
N ARG A 53 5.79 13.46 -17.59
CA ARG A 53 6.96 12.92 -16.88
C ARG A 53 7.93 12.17 -17.81
N ARG A 54 7.51 11.78 -19.02
CA ARG A 54 8.40 11.16 -20.02
C ARG A 54 9.21 12.18 -20.81
N SER A 55 8.69 13.40 -20.92
CA SER A 55 9.36 14.51 -21.62
C SER A 55 10.25 15.35 -20.71
N ASP A 56 10.22 15.11 -19.40
CA ASP A 56 11.00 15.89 -18.45
C ASP A 56 12.51 15.60 -18.60
N LEU A 57 13.32 16.66 -18.51
CA LEU A 57 14.77 16.58 -18.64
C LEU A 57 15.39 15.90 -17.40
N PHE A 58 14.76 16.10 -16.24
CA PHE A 58 15.16 15.50 -14.97
C PHE A 58 14.20 14.39 -14.59
N HIS A 59 14.69 13.15 -14.58
CA HIS A 59 13.87 11.97 -14.30
C HIS A 59 13.38 11.90 -12.83
N ARG A 60 14.10 12.55 -11.91
CA ARG A 60 13.78 12.60 -10.48
C ARG A 60 13.74 14.05 -10.03
N SER A 61 12.62 14.45 -9.45
CA SER A 61 12.48 15.70 -8.71
C SER A 61 12.60 15.41 -7.21
N ASP A 62 13.27 16.30 -6.48
CA ASP A 62 13.45 16.13 -5.04
C ASP A 62 12.10 16.24 -4.30
N ASP A 63 11.24 17.17 -4.73
CA ASP A 63 9.89 17.39 -4.17
C ASP A 63 9.01 16.13 -4.23
N GLU A 64 9.00 15.41 -5.35
CA GLU A 64 8.20 14.17 -5.48
C GLU A 64 8.81 13.03 -4.67
N GLY A 65 10.15 12.97 -4.59
CA GLY A 65 10.86 12.01 -3.76
C GLY A 65 10.57 12.20 -2.27
N GLU A 66 10.52 13.45 -1.83
CA GLU A 66 10.15 13.84 -0.47
C GLU A 66 8.69 13.49 -0.19
N ALA A 67 7.75 13.91 -1.05
CA ALA A 67 6.34 13.60 -0.91
C ALA A 67 6.05 12.08 -0.88
N PHE A 68 6.77 11.29 -1.68
CA PHE A 68 6.67 9.83 -1.68
C PHE A 68 7.16 9.21 -0.38
N ARG A 69 8.20 9.79 0.24
CA ARG A 69 8.84 9.29 1.47
C ARG A 69 8.35 9.96 2.75
N ALA A 70 7.50 10.98 2.67
CA ALA A 70 7.07 11.82 3.78
C ALA A 70 6.62 11.04 5.02
N HIS A 71 5.91 9.92 4.82
CA HIS A 71 5.43 9.09 5.93
C HIS A 71 6.35 7.92 6.28
N ARG A 72 7.32 7.58 5.43
CA ARG A 72 8.14 6.37 5.58
C ARG A 72 9.03 6.42 6.82
N VAL A 73 9.70 7.55 7.05
CA VAL A 73 10.62 7.71 8.19
C VAL A 73 9.83 7.67 9.50
N ASN A 74 8.73 8.42 9.58
CA ASN A 74 7.86 8.46 10.75
C ASN A 74 7.24 7.10 11.08
N LEU A 75 6.79 6.36 10.07
CA LEU A 75 6.24 5.01 10.28
C LEU A 75 7.31 4.00 10.70
N ALA A 76 8.52 4.09 10.14
CA ALA A 76 9.62 3.19 10.47
C ALA A 76 10.15 3.39 11.90
N THR A 77 9.97 4.59 12.48
CA THR A 77 10.52 4.96 13.79
C THR A 77 9.47 5.16 14.88
N LEU A 78 8.25 4.69 14.63
CA LEU A 78 7.15 4.64 15.60
C LEU A 78 7.53 3.94 16.91
N LYS A 79 8.41 2.94 16.85
CA LYS A 79 8.97 2.28 18.03
C LYS A 79 10.44 2.64 18.17
N GLU A 80 10.85 2.95 19.41
CA GLU A 80 12.25 3.17 19.71
C GLU A 80 13.08 1.91 19.46
N ASN A 81 14.09 2.07 18.62
CA ASN A 81 15.09 1.05 18.32
C ASN A 81 16.48 1.58 18.72
N ARG A 82 17.47 0.70 18.87
CA ARG A 82 18.86 1.09 19.17
C ARG A 82 19.43 2.09 18.16
N ILE A 83 19.00 2.01 16.89
CA ILE A 83 19.38 2.93 15.81
C ILE A 83 18.82 4.33 16.06
N ASN A 84 17.56 4.44 16.52
CA ASN A 84 16.91 5.75 16.71
C ASN A 84 17.49 6.55 17.89
N LYS A 85 18.31 5.91 18.74
CA LYS A 85 18.97 6.52 19.90
C LYS A 85 20.36 7.07 19.59
N GLN A 86 20.89 6.78 18.41
CA GLN A 86 22.20 7.26 17.99
C GLN A 86 22.12 8.73 17.58
N GLU A 87 23.20 9.47 17.84
CA GLU A 87 23.32 10.89 17.52
C GLU A 87 23.18 11.13 16.00
N ASP A 88 23.81 10.27 15.19
CA ASP A 88 23.69 10.27 13.72
C ASP A 88 22.23 10.23 13.23
N TYR A 89 21.36 9.48 13.92
CA TYR A 89 19.95 9.38 13.56
C TYR A 89 19.19 10.65 13.95
N THR A 90 19.51 11.26 15.10
CA THR A 90 18.92 12.54 15.48
C THR A 90 19.28 13.66 14.51
N GLU A 91 20.52 13.72 14.04
CA GLU A 91 20.94 14.67 12.99
C GLU A 91 20.29 14.39 11.64
N PHE A 92 20.11 13.11 11.27
CA PHE A 92 19.37 12.74 10.08
C PHE A 92 17.91 13.19 10.17
N ARG A 93 17.24 12.98 11.32
CA ARG A 93 15.85 13.38 11.53
C ARG A 93 15.66 14.89 11.44
N GLN A 94 16.56 15.68 12.03
CA GLN A 94 16.54 17.14 11.94
C GLN A 94 16.72 17.66 10.50
N ARG A 95 17.39 16.90 9.63
CA ARG A 95 17.51 17.23 8.19
C ARG A 95 16.30 16.84 7.35
N GLN A 96 15.31 16.17 7.94
CA GLN A 96 14.12 15.67 7.27
C GLN A 96 12.82 16.30 7.82
N GLU A 97 12.92 17.12 8.87
CA GLU A 97 11.88 18.03 9.36
C GLU A 97 11.98 19.38 8.66
#